data_AF-A0A1A8IT84-F1
#
_entry.id   AF-A0A1A8IT84-F1
#
_cell.length_a   1.000
_cell.length_b   1.000
_cell.length_c   1.000
_cell.angle_alpha   90.00
_cell.angle_beta   90.00
_cell.angle_gamma   90.00
#
_symmetry.space_group_name_H-M   'P 1'
#
loop_
_entity.id
_entity.type
_entity.pdbx_description
1 polymer ?
#
loop_
_entity_poly.entity_id
_entity_poly.type
_entity_poly.pdbx_seq_one_letter_code
_entity_poly.pdbx_strand_id
1 'polypeptide(L)'
;CTFGTFTEHANGLNQCFKCTHCRSDQEVVEHCTLTQDTQCKCKPGRFCHPEEACEVCKTCSRCKNDEEVLRNCTSTSDTECKRIQDQADPPS
;
A
#
# COMPACT_ATOMS: atom_id res chain seq x y z
N CYS A 1 17.25 -22.17 3.77
CA CYS A 1 17.55 -20.76 4.04
C CYS A 1 18.02 -20.57 5.47
N THR A 2 18.69 -19.46 5.78
CA THR A 2 19.11 -19.05 7.13
C THR A 2 18.37 -17.79 7.57
N PHE A 3 18.50 -17.38 8.84
CA PHE A 3 17.89 -16.15 9.34
C PHE A 3 18.24 -14.93 8.45
N GLY A 4 17.24 -14.14 8.09
CA GLY A 4 17.39 -13.02 7.15
C GLY A 4 17.35 -13.41 5.67
N THR A 5 17.03 -14.67 5.34
CA THR A 5 16.83 -15.11 3.95
C THR A 5 15.62 -16.05 3.80
N PHE A 6 15.02 -16.09 2.61
CA PHE A 6 13.84 -16.90 2.29
C PHE A 6 13.84 -17.46 0.87
N THR A 7 13.01 -18.49 0.64
CA THR A 7 12.56 -18.94 -0.69
C THR A 7 11.14 -19.46 -0.58
N GLU A 8 10.20 -18.95 -1.39
CA GLU A 8 8.77 -19.26 -1.23
C GLU A 8 8.41 -20.73 -1.50
N HIS A 9 9.11 -21.35 -2.46
CA HIS A 9 8.82 -22.70 -2.92
C HIS A 9 10.10 -23.53 -3.02
N ALA A 10 9.96 -24.86 -2.98
CA ALA A 10 11.07 -25.75 -3.28
C ALA A 10 11.60 -25.46 -4.70
N ASN A 11 12.89 -25.19 -4.82
CA ASN A 11 13.51 -24.77 -6.07
C ASN A 11 14.97 -25.25 -6.13
N GLY A 12 15.60 -25.11 -7.29
CA GLY A 12 17.01 -25.50 -7.52
C GLY A 12 18.03 -24.38 -7.29
N LEU A 13 17.67 -23.31 -6.58
CA LEU A 13 18.60 -22.21 -6.30
C LEU A 13 19.64 -22.65 -5.26
N ASN A 14 20.90 -22.31 -5.52
CA ASN A 14 21.99 -22.56 -4.60
C ASN A 14 22.04 -21.57 -3.42
N GLN A 15 21.20 -20.52 -3.46
CA GLN A 15 21.16 -19.45 -2.47
C GLN A 15 19.71 -18.97 -2.26
N CYS A 16 19.42 -18.50 -1.06
CA CYS A 16 18.13 -17.90 -0.71
C CYS A 16 18.12 -16.40 -0.95
N PHE A 17 16.93 -15.82 -1.14
CA PHE A 17 16.75 -14.39 -1.28
C PHE A 17 16.90 -13.69 0.06
N LYS A 18 17.48 -12.50 0.09
CA LYS A 18 17.51 -11.69 1.31
C LYS A 18 16.11 -11.19 1.62
N CYS A 19 15.74 -11.20 2.90
CA CYS A 19 14.48 -10.62 3.32
C CYS A 19 14.43 -9.12 3.02
N THR A 20 13.27 -8.64 2.61
CA THR A 20 12.96 -7.21 2.46
C THR A 20 13.00 -6.53 3.83
N HIS A 21 13.58 -5.32 3.86
CA HIS A 21 13.51 -4.43 5.00
C HIS A 21 12.50 -3.32 4.71
N CYS A 22 11.46 -3.20 5.55
CA CYS A 22 10.48 -2.13 5.40
C CYS A 22 11.13 -0.75 5.60
N ARG A 23 10.73 0.20 4.77
CA ARG A 23 11.22 1.58 4.86
C ARG A 23 10.63 2.31 6.07
N SER A 24 11.15 3.50 6.34
CA SER A 24 10.71 4.35 7.45
C SER A 24 9.23 4.80 7.35
N ASP A 25 8.66 4.84 6.16
CA ASP A 25 7.27 5.19 5.86
C ASP A 25 6.32 3.98 5.82
N GLN A 26 6.86 2.78 6.06
CA GLN A 26 6.14 1.51 6.09
C GLN A 26 6.17 0.88 7.49
N GLU A 27 5.29 -0.10 7.70
CA GLU A 27 5.29 -0.98 8.86
C GLU A 27 5.34 -2.44 8.42
N VAL A 28 6.00 -3.27 9.24
CA VAL A 28 6.04 -4.73 9.06
C VAL A 28 4.66 -5.27 9.42
N VAL A 29 4.04 -5.95 8.46
CA VAL A 29 2.79 -6.68 8.67
C VAL A 29 3.08 -8.12 9.01
N GLU A 30 4.06 -8.70 8.32
CA GLU A 30 4.51 -10.06 8.56
C GLU A 30 6.04 -10.10 8.50
N HIS A 31 6.63 -10.80 9.46
CA HIS A 31 8.07 -10.98 9.53
C HIS A 31 8.53 -12.03 8.52
N CYS A 32 9.72 -11.82 7.97
CA CYS A 32 10.36 -12.80 7.12
C CYS A 32 10.55 -14.15 7.84
N THR A 33 10.32 -15.23 7.11
CA THR A 33 10.59 -16.61 7.53
C THR A 33 11.45 -17.30 6.49
N LEU A 34 11.79 -18.58 6.70
CA LEU A 34 12.58 -19.32 5.72
C LEU A 34 11.84 -19.53 4.38
N THR A 35 10.52 -19.37 4.36
CA THR A 35 9.66 -19.62 3.20
C THR A 35 8.78 -18.43 2.82
N GLN A 36 9.01 -17.26 3.42
CA GLN A 36 8.19 -16.08 3.17
C GLN A 36 9.02 -14.82 3.36
N ASP A 37 8.88 -13.85 2.46
CA ASP A 37 9.50 -12.55 2.65
C ASP A 37 8.84 -11.77 3.80
N THR A 38 9.51 -10.70 4.25
CA THR A 38 8.86 -9.64 5.02
C THR A 38 7.75 -9.00 4.19
N GLN A 39 6.54 -8.90 4.74
CA GLN A 39 5.47 -8.10 4.14
C GLN A 39 5.44 -6.71 4.77
N CYS A 40 5.52 -5.68 3.91
CA CYS A 40 5.48 -4.28 4.31
C CYS A 40 4.19 -3.63 3.81
N LYS A 41 3.58 -2.75 4.61
CA LYS A 41 2.50 -1.87 4.15
C LYS A 41 2.79 -0.43 4.52
N CYS A 42 2.22 0.52 3.78
CA CYS A 42 2.31 1.93 4.14
C CYS A 42 1.70 2.19 5.52
N LYS A 43 2.36 3.06 6.31
CA LYS A 43 1.86 3.50 7.61
C LYS A 43 0.49 4.18 7.47
N PRO A 44 -0.32 4.22 8.54
CA PRO A 44 -1.61 4.91 8.54
C PRO A 44 -1.54 6.33 7.96
N GLY A 45 -2.52 6.67 7.12
CA GLY A 45 -2.56 7.97 6.41
C GLY A 45 -1.66 8.05 5.18
N ARG A 46 -1.12 6.91 4.70
CA ARG A 46 -0.37 6.82 3.45
C ARG A 46 -0.77 5.61 2.60
N PHE A 47 -0.51 5.70 1.30
CA PHE A 47 -0.84 4.67 0.32
C PHE A 47 0.20 4.56 -0.80
N CYS A 48 0.17 3.45 -1.53
CA CYS A 48 0.84 3.28 -2.82
C CYS A 48 -0.11 2.59 -3.80
N HIS A 49 -0.16 3.02 -5.05
CA HIS A 49 -1.01 2.33 -6.04
C HIS A 49 -0.42 0.95 -6.38
N PRO A 50 -1.21 -0.14 -6.49
CA PRO A 50 -0.70 -1.47 -6.81
C PRO A 50 -0.02 -1.57 -8.18
N GLU A 51 -0.39 -0.66 -9.09
CA GLU A 51 0.14 -0.58 -10.46
C GLU A 51 1.43 0.26 -10.55
N GLU A 52 1.81 0.95 -9.47
CA GLU A 52 3.01 1.77 -9.42
C GLU A 52 4.08 1.12 -8.54
N ALA A 53 5.35 1.33 -8.89
CA ALA A 53 6.43 1.00 -7.97
C ALA A 53 6.27 1.85 -6.70
N CYS A 54 6.04 1.20 -5.56
CA CYS A 54 5.90 1.85 -4.27
C CYS A 54 7.27 2.27 -3.72
N GLU A 55 7.94 3.22 -4.38
CA GLU A 55 9.23 3.77 -3.93
C GLU A 55 9.06 4.63 -2.66
N VAL A 56 7.95 5.36 -2.58
CA VAL A 56 7.54 6.17 -1.42
C VAL A 56 6.03 6.06 -1.20
N CYS A 57 5.61 5.91 0.06
CA CYS A 57 4.21 5.93 0.46
C CYS A 57 3.67 7.37 0.39
N LYS A 58 2.76 7.61 -0.56
CA LYS A 58 2.09 8.89 -0.79
C LYS A 58 1.16 9.19 0.38
N THR A 59 1.06 10.47 0.77
CA THR A 59 0.12 10.87 1.83
C THR A 59 -1.30 10.83 1.28
N CYS A 60 -2.25 10.30 2.05
CA CYS A 60 -3.65 10.29 1.65
C CYS A 60 -4.17 11.72 1.45
N SER A 61 -4.91 11.94 0.38
CA SER A 61 -5.65 13.17 0.11
C SER A 61 -6.75 13.36 1.14
N ARG A 62 -7.09 14.63 1.39
CA ARG A 62 -8.26 15.03 2.18
C ARG A 62 -9.25 15.69 1.24
N CYS A 63 -10.52 15.32 1.35
CA CYS A 63 -11.57 15.98 0.58
C CYS A 63 -11.72 17.44 1.01
N LYS A 64 -12.09 18.28 0.05
CA LYS A 64 -12.35 19.70 0.29
C LYS A 64 -13.69 19.89 1.01
N ASN A 65 -13.96 21.12 1.44
CA ASN A 65 -15.21 21.45 2.13
C ASN A 65 -16.46 21.24 1.27
N ASP A 66 -16.35 21.32 -0.06
CA ASP A 66 -17.41 21.08 -1.05
C ASP A 66 -17.46 19.63 -1.57
N GLU A 67 -16.74 18.72 -0.91
CA GLU A 67 -16.65 17.31 -1.27
C GLU A 67 -16.95 16.39 -0.08
N GLU A 68 -17.58 15.26 -0.36
CA GLU A 68 -17.76 14.16 0.58
C GLU A 68 -16.78 13.02 0.28
N VAL A 69 -16.35 12.31 1.33
CA VAL A 69 -15.53 11.11 1.19
C VAL A 69 -16.39 9.98 0.63
N LEU A 70 -16.11 9.59 -0.62
CA LEU A 70 -16.74 8.43 -1.24
C LEU A 70 -16.07 7.13 -0.79
N ARG A 71 -14.74 7.13 -0.71
CA ARG A 71 -13.94 6.01 -0.17
C ARG A 71 -12.81 6.52 0.69
N ASN A 72 -12.63 5.85 1.82
CA ASN A 72 -11.49 6.11 2.70
C ASN A 72 -10.20 5.61 2.07
N CYS A 73 -9.12 6.33 2.34
CA CYS A 73 -7.77 5.88 2.01
C CYS A 73 -7.45 4.52 2.65
N THR A 74 -6.70 3.69 1.92
CA THR A 74 -6.15 2.42 2.40
C THR A 74 -4.63 2.43 2.18
N SER A 75 -3.92 1.37 2.59
CA SER A 75 -2.49 1.27 2.26
C SER A 75 -2.21 1.17 0.75
N THR A 76 -3.24 0.90 -0.07
CA THR A 76 -3.11 0.69 -1.51
C THR A 76 -3.96 1.63 -2.38
N SER A 77 -4.74 2.53 -1.78
CA SER A 77 -5.62 3.44 -2.53
C SER A 77 -5.73 4.77 -1.81
N ASP A 78 -5.80 5.86 -2.57
CA ASP A 78 -6.05 7.19 -2.00
C ASP A 78 -7.50 7.32 -1.49
N THR A 79 -7.77 8.40 -0.78
CA THR A 79 -9.13 8.87 -0.53
C THR A 79 -9.80 9.25 -1.86
N GLU A 80 -10.99 8.72 -2.11
CA GLU A 80 -11.84 9.18 -3.23
C GLU A 80 -12.84 10.21 -2.72
N CYS A 81 -12.91 11.35 -3.40
CA CYS A 81 -13.77 12.48 -3.05
C CYS A 81 -14.82 12.70 -4.14
N LYS A 82 -16.04 13.05 -3.74
CA LYS A 82 -17.13 13.40 -4.66
C LYS A 82 -17.67 14.78 -4.28
N ARG A 83 -17.90 15.65 -5.26
CA ARG A 83 -18.52 16.96 -4.99
C ARG A 83 -19.93 16.78 -4.43
N ILE A 84 -20.22 17.53 -3.37
CA ILE A 84 -21.55 17.63 -2.75
C ILE A 84 -22.37 18.51 -3.70
N GLN A 85 -23.05 17.90 -4.66
CA GLN A 85 -23.98 18.62 -5.54
C GLN A 85 -25.27 18.93 -4.76
N ASP A 86 -25.46 20.18 -4.37
CA ASP A 86 -26.80 20.75 -4.34
C ASP A 86 -27.12 21.30 -5.74
N GLN A 87 -28.23 20.79 -6.31
CA GLN A 87 -28.83 21.04 -7.63
C GLN A 87 -28.43 20.11 -8.79
N ALA A 88 -29.48 19.38 -9.20
CA ALA A 88 -29.71 18.88 -10.54
C ALA A 88 -29.17 19.81 -11.63
N ASP A 89 -28.36 19.26 -12.53
CA ASP A 89 -28.29 19.78 -13.89
C ASP A 89 -29.74 19.83 -14.43
N PRO A 90 -30.27 21.01 -14.86
CA PRO A 90 -31.50 21.03 -15.62
C PRO A 90 -31.24 20.28 -16.94
N PRO A 91 -32.10 19.33 -17.36
CA PRO A 91 -31.95 18.71 -18.66
C PRO A 91 -32.10 19.78 -19.75
N SER A 92 -31.15 19.82 -20.69
CA SER A 92 -31.33 20.49 -21.98
C SER A 92 -32.35 19.77 -22.85
#